data_AF-X8DF92-F1
#
_entry.id   AF-X8DF92-F1
#
_cell.length_a   1.000
_cell.length_b   1.000
_cell.length_c   1.000
_cell.angle_alpha   90.00
_cell.angle_beta   90.00
_cell.angle_gamma   90.00
#
_symmetry.space_group_name_H-M   'P 1'
#
loop_
_entity.id
_entity.type
_entity.pdbx_description
1 polymer ?
#
loop_
_entity_poly.entity_id
_entity_poly.type
_entity_poly.pdbx_seq_one_letter_code
_entity_poly.pdbx_strand_id
1 'polypeptide(L)'
;MAITAEHPNGSIAVIKLDLSSLESVRAAADALRSQYVRIDLLINNAGVTFTSKQTTADGSELHFGAGHLGHFALTSQLLDRLLAVDAS
;
A
#
# COMPACT_ATOMS: atom_id res chain seq x y z
N MET A 1 7.94 20.14 1.99
CA MET A 1 7.57 19.11 2.98
C MET A 1 8.75 18.92 3.90
N ALA A 2 8.55 18.84 5.23
CA ALA A 2 9.66 18.87 6.21
C ALA A 2 10.73 17.79 5.98
N ILE A 3 10.34 16.60 5.51
CA ILE A 3 11.25 15.45 5.31
C ILE A 3 12.36 15.76 4.28
N THR A 4 12.07 16.42 3.15
CA THR A 4 13.10 16.77 2.16
C THR A 4 14.01 17.92 2.61
N ALA A 5 13.56 18.72 3.57
CA ALA A 5 14.39 19.77 4.17
C ALA A 5 15.42 19.18 5.14
N GLU A 6 15.06 18.12 5.88
CA GLU A 6 15.96 17.42 6.81
C GLU A 6 16.83 16.36 6.11
N HIS A 7 16.37 15.81 4.97
CA HIS A 7 17.09 14.82 4.18
C HIS A 7 17.20 15.24 2.69
N PRO A 8 18.20 16.07 2.33
CA PRO A 8 18.32 16.66 1.00
C PRO A 8 18.51 15.64 -0.15
N ASN A 9 19.03 14.45 0.17
CA ASN A 9 19.26 13.38 -0.80
C ASN A 9 18.09 12.37 -0.85
N GLY A 10 17.06 12.55 -0.01
CA GLY A 10 15.87 11.71 -0.02
C GLY A 10 14.91 12.11 -1.14
N SER A 11 14.36 11.12 -1.83
CA SER A 11 13.26 11.33 -2.78
C SER A 11 11.93 10.93 -2.15
N ILE A 12 10.86 11.67 -2.46
CA ILE A 12 9.50 11.38 -1.98
C ILE A 12 8.57 11.32 -3.19
N ALA A 13 7.82 10.24 -3.29
CA ALA A 13 6.71 10.09 -4.22
C ALA A 13 5.42 9.84 -3.44
N VAL A 14 4.30 10.33 -3.96
CA VAL A 14 2.97 10.12 -3.38
C VAL A 14 2.14 9.34 -4.39
N ILE A 15 1.61 8.20 -3.96
CA ILE A 15 0.71 7.35 -4.78
C ILE A 15 -0.62 7.26 -4.04
N LYS A 16 -1.71 7.52 -4.77
CA LYS A 16 -3.06 7.39 -4.23
C LYS A 16 -3.35 5.91 -3.97
N LEU A 17 -3.79 5.61 -2.76
CA LEU A 17 -4.17 4.26 -2.34
C LEU A 17 -5.34 4.36 -1.36
N ASP A 18 -6.45 3.74 -1.72
CA ASP A 18 -7.58 3.44 -0.82
C ASP A 18 -7.65 1.92 -0.62
N LEU A 19 -7.33 1.45 0.59
CA LEU A 19 -7.32 0.02 0.91
C LEU A 19 -8.72 -0.60 1.00
N SER A 20 -9.78 0.21 1.02
CA SER A 20 -11.16 -0.24 0.97
C SER A 20 -11.69 -0.46 -0.45
N SER A 21 -10.83 -0.32 -1.46
CA SER A 21 -11.13 -0.54 -2.89
C SER A 21 -10.04 -1.36 -3.55
N LEU A 22 -10.35 -2.59 -3.98
CA LEU A 22 -9.40 -3.45 -4.69
C LEU A 22 -8.99 -2.88 -6.06
N GLU A 23 -9.84 -2.06 -6.68
CA GLU A 23 -9.46 -1.31 -7.87
C GLU A 23 -8.36 -0.28 -7.55
N SER A 24 -8.51 0.49 -6.46
CA SER A 24 -7.47 1.43 -6.03
C SER A 24 -6.18 0.71 -5.66
N VAL A 25 -6.26 -0.47 -5.03
CA VAL A 25 -5.08 -1.28 -4.70
C VAL A 25 -4.33 -1.71 -5.95
N ARG A 26 -5.04 -2.22 -6.97
CA ARG A 26 -4.42 -2.62 -8.25
C ARG A 26 -3.74 -1.43 -8.93
N ALA A 27 -4.41 -0.29 -9.02
CA ALA A 27 -3.86 0.91 -9.63
C ALA A 27 -2.58 1.40 -8.92
N ALA A 28 -2.56 1.37 -7.59
CA ALA A 28 -1.38 1.72 -6.80
C ALA A 28 -0.23 0.72 -7.01
N ALA A 29 -0.53 -0.58 -7.03
CA ALA A 29 0.48 -1.62 -7.26
C ALA A 29 1.11 -1.49 -8.65
N ASP A 30 0.31 -1.23 -9.69
CA ASP A 30 0.83 -1.02 -11.05
C ASP A 30 1.67 0.25 -11.16
N ALA A 31 1.26 1.35 -10.50
CA ALA A 31 2.06 2.56 -10.42
C ALA A 31 3.43 2.28 -9.76
N LEU A 32 3.45 1.58 -8.61
CA LEU A 32 4.68 1.18 -7.92
C LEU A 32 5.57 0.30 -8.80
N ARG A 33 4.98 -0.71 -9.46
CA ARG A 33 5.70 -1.62 -10.36
C ARG A 33 6.29 -0.91 -11.59
N SER A 34 5.65 0.17 -12.06
CA SER A 34 6.18 0.96 -13.16
C SER A 34 7.36 1.86 -12.74
N GLN A 35 7.37 2.32 -11.48
CA GLN A 35 8.36 3.27 -10.97
C GLN A 35 9.58 2.58 -10.34
N TYR A 36 9.38 1.43 -9.71
CA TYR A 36 10.41 0.79 -8.89
C TYR A 36 10.59 -0.67 -9.28
N VAL A 37 11.80 -1.01 -9.74
CA VAL A 37 12.18 -2.39 -10.06
C VAL A 37 12.31 -3.26 -8.80
N ARG A 38 12.59 -2.65 -7.65
CA ARG A 38 12.73 -3.29 -6.33
C ARG A 38 12.04 -2.44 -5.27
N ILE A 39 11.45 -3.09 -4.28
CA ILE A 39 10.96 -2.47 -3.04
C ILE A 39 11.67 -3.18 -1.88
N ASP A 40 12.51 -2.47 -1.14
CA ASP A 40 13.25 -3.07 -0.01
C ASP A 40 12.39 -3.22 1.25
N LEU A 41 11.38 -2.35 1.42
CA LEU A 41 10.49 -2.37 2.59
C LEU A 41 9.08 -1.93 2.22
N LEU A 42 8.09 -2.73 2.63
CA LEU A 42 6.67 -2.38 2.60
C LEU A 42 6.12 -2.36 4.03
N ILE A 43 5.58 -1.22 4.45
CA ILE A 43 4.99 -1.06 5.78
C ILE A 43 3.47 -0.98 5.64
N ASN A 44 2.79 -2.09 5.95
CA ASN A 44 1.33 -2.17 6.03
C ASN A 44 0.82 -1.53 7.34
N ASN A 45 0.85 -0.20 7.39
CA ASN A 45 0.54 0.57 8.61
C ASN A 45 -0.89 1.11 8.65
N ALA A 46 -1.54 1.28 7.50
CA ALA A 46 -2.85 1.94 7.47
C ALA A 46 -3.88 1.10 8.24
N GLY A 47 -4.84 1.79 8.86
CA GLY A 47 -5.88 1.15 9.64
C GLY A 47 -7.03 2.12 9.81
N VAL A 48 -8.24 1.58 9.93
CA VAL A 48 -9.45 2.39 10.13
C VAL A 48 -10.13 1.96 11.41
N THR A 49 -10.60 2.93 12.19
CA THR A 49 -11.36 2.70 13.42
C THR A 49 -12.68 3.45 13.27
N PHE A 50 -13.78 2.69 13.26
CA PHE A 50 -15.14 3.22 13.12
C PHE A 50 -16.05 2.45 14.08
N THR A 51 -17.02 3.15 14.69
CA THR A 51 -17.93 2.54 15.68
C THR A 51 -19.18 1.95 15.04
N SER A 52 -19.59 2.44 13.88
CA SER A 52 -20.70 1.90 13.10
C SER A 52 -20.21 0.89 12.07
N LYS A 53 -21.01 -0.16 11.82
CA LYS A 53 -20.71 -1.14 10.78
C LYS A 53 -20.78 -0.48 9.40
N GLN A 54 -19.70 -0.63 8.63
CA GLN A 54 -19.58 -0.12 7.27
C GLN A 54 -19.10 -1.23 6.34
N THR A 55 -19.25 -0.99 5.04
CA THR A 55 -18.87 -1.94 3.99
C THR A 55 -17.95 -1.24 2.99
N THR A 56 -16.91 -1.93 2.56
CA THR A 56 -16.01 -1.54 1.47
C THR A 56 -16.71 -1.46 0.12
N ALA A 57 -16.07 -0.84 -0.88
CA ALA A 57 -16.60 -0.82 -2.25
C ALA A 57 -16.79 -2.23 -2.82
N ASP A 58 -15.99 -3.19 -2.37
CA ASP A 58 -16.00 -4.59 -2.80
C ASP A 58 -16.92 -5.49 -1.95
N GLY A 59 -17.73 -4.92 -1.05
CA GLY A 59 -18.76 -5.66 -0.31
C GLY A 59 -18.29 -6.36 0.97
N SER A 60 -17.02 -6.24 1.35
CA SER A 60 -16.50 -6.75 2.64
C SER A 60 -16.76 -5.76 3.78
N GLU A 61 -16.88 -6.26 5.01
CA GLU A 61 -16.89 -5.42 6.23
C GLU A 61 -15.65 -4.51 6.24
N LEU A 62 -15.79 -3.24 6.63
CA LEU A 62 -14.77 -2.21 6.44
C LEU A 62 -13.44 -2.50 7.17
N HIS A 63 -13.47 -2.91 8.45
CA HIS A 63 -12.23 -3.20 9.19
C HIS A 63 -11.51 -4.40 8.59
N PHE A 64 -12.23 -5.45 8.25
CA PHE A 64 -11.65 -6.62 7.59
C PHE A 64 -11.13 -6.29 6.18
N GLY A 65 -11.91 -5.55 5.40
CA GLY A 65 -11.59 -5.16 4.04
C GLY A 65 -10.37 -4.26 3.96
N ALA A 66 -10.40 -3.10 4.61
CA ALA A 66 -9.29 -2.15 4.56
C ALA A 66 -8.09 -2.59 5.41
N GLY A 67 -8.35 -3.16 6.59
CA GLY A 67 -7.30 -3.54 7.54
C GLY A 67 -6.56 -4.83 7.16
N HIS A 68 -7.21 -5.78 6.49
CA HIS A 68 -6.59 -7.06 6.14
C HIS A 68 -6.58 -7.33 4.63
N LEU A 69 -7.73 -7.37 3.96
CA LEU A 69 -7.79 -7.76 2.55
C LEU A 69 -7.04 -6.78 1.63
N GLY A 70 -7.17 -5.48 1.86
CA GLY A 70 -6.45 -4.45 1.10
C GLY A 70 -4.93 -4.59 1.23
N HIS A 71 -4.42 -4.75 2.46
CA HIS A 71 -2.98 -4.96 2.69
C HIS A 71 -2.48 -6.27 2.08
N PHE A 72 -3.25 -7.35 2.23
CA PHE A 72 -2.91 -8.65 1.67
C PHE A 72 -2.84 -8.56 0.13
N ALA A 73 -3.84 -7.94 -0.50
CA ALA A 73 -3.87 -7.75 -1.95
C ALA A 73 -2.67 -6.91 -2.43
N LEU A 74 -2.40 -5.76 -1.79
CA LEU A 74 -1.27 -4.91 -2.14
C LEU A 74 0.06 -5.67 -2.03
N THR A 75 0.28 -6.36 -0.91
CA THR A 75 1.51 -7.12 -0.66
C THR A 75 1.68 -8.24 -1.69
N SER A 76 0.60 -8.97 -1.98
CA SER A 76 0.62 -10.07 -2.95
C SER A 76 0.96 -9.58 -4.37
N GLN A 77 0.45 -8.42 -4.77
CA GLN A 77 0.73 -7.83 -6.08
C GLN A 77 2.14 -7.25 -6.21
N LEU A 78 2.82 -6.97 -5.10
CA LEU A 78 4.18 -6.42 -5.05
C LEU A 78 5.22 -7.47 -4.65
N LEU A 79 4.82 -8.73 -4.47
CA LEU A 79 5.69 -9.77 -3.95
C LEU A 79 6.90 -10.02 -4.86
N ASP A 80 6.73 -9.88 -6.18
CA ASP A 80 7.82 -9.96 -7.17
C ASP A 80 8.88 -8.89 -6.93
N ARG A 81 8.48 -7.68 -6.50
CA ARG A 81 9.39 -6.56 -6.22
C ARG A 81 10.04 -6.63 -4.84
N LEU A 82 9.36 -7.28 -3.88
CA LEU A 82 9.84 -7.50 -2.51
C LEU A 82 10.84 -8.66 -2.43
N LEU A 83 10.56 -9.77 -3.12
CA LEU A 83 11.42 -10.96 -3.11
C LEU A 83 12.61 -10.87 -4.07
N ALA A 84 12.68 -9.82 -4.89
CA ALA A 84 13.89 -9.48 -5.65
C ALA A 84 15.04 -8.97 -4.76
N VAL A 85 14.84 -8.92 -3.44
CA VAL A 85 15.88 -8.66 -2.45
C VAL A 85 16.66 -9.95 -2.21
N ASP A 86 17.96 -9.94 -2.49
CA ASP A 86 18.84 -11.04 -2.13
C ASP A 86 18.79 -11.23 -0.61
N ALA A 87 18.55 -12.46 -0.16
CA ALA A 87 18.59 -12.79 1.26
C ALA A 87 20.02 -12.61 1.77
N SER A 88 20.31 -11.43 2.35
CA SER A 88 21.55 -11.11 3.05
C SER A 88 21.55 -11.66 4.47
#